data_AF-A0A412FXY2-F1
#
_entry.id   AF-A0A412FXY2-F1
#
_cell.length_a   1.000
_cell.length_b   1.000
_cell.length_c   1.000
_cell.angle_alpha   90.00
_cell.angle_beta   90.00
_cell.angle_gamma   90.00
#
_symmetry.space_group_name_H-M   'P 1'
#
loop_
_entity.id
_entity.type
_entity.pdbx_description
1 polymer ?
#
loop_
_entity_poly.entity_id
_entity_poly.type
_entity_poly.pdbx_seq_one_letter_code
_entity_poly.pdbx_strand_id
1 'polypeptide(L)'
;MKMKFIYVVLAALLLGSQMTLSAQNRDNKEKKQRPTQEQMMQMQTNQIVKTLMLDDATAAKFTPVYEKYLKELRECRMMNHKPRAEKAQGTSATDKKDAPRPVMTDEQIATMLRNQFAQSRKMLDIREKYYNEFSKILSQKQIMKIYQQEKSNMNKFRKEFDRRKGQKPGQGHHQGQRPRAPRQG
;
A
#
# COMPACT_ATOMS: atom_id res chain seq x y z
N MET A 1 -36.04 -3.72 -56.37
CA MET A 1 -34.83 -4.10 -55.59
C MET A 1 -34.68 -3.26 -54.31
N LYS A 2 -35.67 -3.24 -53.40
CA LYS A 2 -35.62 -2.37 -52.19
C LYS A 2 -35.73 -3.13 -50.86
N MET A 3 -36.32 -4.33 -50.84
CA MET A 3 -36.39 -5.15 -49.62
C MET A 3 -35.12 -5.97 -49.36
N LYS A 4 -34.41 -6.41 -50.41
CA LYS A 4 -33.22 -7.27 -50.28
C LYS A 4 -31.99 -6.54 -49.71
N PHE A 5 -31.87 -5.23 -49.97
CA PHE A 5 -30.76 -4.41 -49.44
C PHE A 5 -30.89 -4.15 -47.94
N ILE A 6 -32.12 -4.05 -47.43
CA ILE A 6 -32.40 -3.86 -45.99
C ILE A 6 -31.92 -5.08 -45.19
N TYR A 7 -32.13 -6.29 -45.69
CA TYR A 7 -31.65 -7.51 -45.00
C TYR A 7 -30.13 -7.62 -45.00
N VAL A 8 -29.45 -7.15 -46.05
CA VAL A 8 -27.98 -7.14 -46.11
C VAL A 8 -27.40 -6.12 -45.12
N VAL A 9 -28.04 -4.96 -44.96
CA VAL A 9 -27.63 -3.95 -43.96
C VAL A 9 -27.96 -4.41 -42.53
N LEU A 10 -29.09 -5.10 -42.31
CA LEU A 10 -29.43 -5.69 -41.01
C LEU A 10 -28.47 -6.83 -40.62
N ALA A 11 -28.08 -7.68 -41.58
CA ALA A 11 -27.14 -8.78 -41.35
C ALA A 11 -25.72 -8.28 -41.04
N ALA A 12 -25.28 -7.18 -41.68
CA ALA A 12 -24.00 -6.54 -41.38
C ALA A 12 -23.96 -5.89 -39.99
N LEU A 13 -25.10 -5.35 -39.52
CA LEU A 13 -25.22 -4.75 -38.18
C LEU A 13 -25.16 -5.80 -37.06
N LEU A 14 -25.66 -7.01 -37.30
CA LEU A 14 -25.61 -8.11 -36.34
C LEU A 14 -24.18 -8.67 -36.18
N LEU A 15 -23.39 -8.73 -37.25
CA LEU A 15 -22.01 -9.25 -37.21
C LEU A 15 -20.99 -8.28 -36.61
N GLY A 16 -21.27 -6.96 -36.59
CA GLY A 16 -20.39 -5.95 -36.00
C GLY A 16 -20.45 -5.83 -34.47
N SER A 17 -21.37 -6.53 -33.82
CA SER A 17 -21.65 -6.37 -32.38
C SER A 17 -20.81 -7.23 -31.43
N GLN A 18 -19.91 -8.08 -31.94
CA GLN A 18 -19.11 -9.00 -31.11
C GLN A 18 -17.74 -8.44 -30.65
N MET A 19 -17.43 -7.17 -30.91
CA MET A 19 -16.14 -6.55 -30.59
C MET A 19 -16.16 -5.60 -29.37
N THR A 20 -17.06 -5.79 -28.40
CA THR A 20 -17.03 -5.05 -27.12
C THR A 20 -17.12 -5.92 -25.86
N LEU A 21 -16.78 -7.20 -25.94
CA LEU A 21 -16.79 -8.14 -24.79
C LEU A 21 -15.48 -8.18 -23.99
N SER A 22 -14.71 -7.09 -23.91
CA SER A 22 -13.54 -7.02 -23.01
C SER A 22 -13.71 -6.07 -21.81
N ALA A 23 -14.79 -5.27 -21.77
CA ALA A 23 -15.06 -4.38 -20.63
C ALA A 23 -16.05 -4.96 -19.60
N GLN A 24 -16.74 -6.06 -19.94
CA GLN A 24 -17.78 -6.68 -19.12
C GLN A 24 -17.40 -8.04 -18.51
N ASN A 25 -16.12 -8.43 -18.56
CA ASN A 25 -15.63 -9.54 -17.74
C ASN A 25 -15.60 -9.12 -16.26
N ARG A 26 -16.78 -9.02 -15.65
CA ARG A 26 -16.96 -8.86 -14.20
C ARG A 26 -16.86 -10.18 -13.45
N ASP A 27 -16.73 -11.30 -14.17
CA ASP A 27 -16.71 -12.64 -13.59
C ASP A 27 -15.30 -13.15 -13.29
N ASN A 28 -14.25 -12.48 -13.81
CA ASN A 28 -12.86 -12.65 -13.35
C ASN A 28 -12.44 -11.57 -12.35
N LYS A 29 -13.42 -11.03 -11.60
CA LYS A 29 -13.17 -10.60 -10.23
C LYS A 29 -13.22 -11.84 -9.36
N GLU A 30 -12.24 -12.74 -9.51
CA GLU A 30 -11.73 -13.39 -8.32
C GLU A 30 -11.56 -12.26 -7.31
N LYS A 31 -12.35 -12.31 -6.23
CA LYS A 31 -12.14 -11.46 -5.07
C LYS A 31 -10.68 -11.70 -4.73
N LYS A 32 -9.75 -10.87 -5.22
CA LYS A 32 -8.34 -10.92 -4.82
C LYS A 32 -8.40 -10.67 -3.33
N GLN A 33 -8.43 -11.78 -2.60
CA GLN A 33 -8.60 -11.78 -1.17
C GLN A 33 -7.42 -10.94 -0.70
N ARG A 34 -7.70 -9.91 0.08
CA ARG A 34 -6.64 -9.06 0.60
C ARG A 34 -5.64 -10.02 1.24
N PRO A 35 -4.36 -10.02 0.82
CA PRO A 35 -3.40 -11.00 1.28
C PRO A 35 -3.45 -11.07 2.80
N THR A 36 -3.49 -12.28 3.35
CA THR A 36 -3.51 -12.45 4.81
C THR A 36 -2.24 -11.87 5.42
N GLN A 37 -2.27 -11.60 6.73
CA GLN A 37 -1.10 -11.03 7.41
C GLN A 37 0.15 -11.91 7.25
N GLU A 38 -0.03 -13.23 7.30
CA GLU A 38 1.04 -14.20 7.11
C GLU A 38 1.55 -14.19 5.68
N GLN A 39 0.65 -14.16 4.68
CA GLN A 39 1.04 -14.03 3.27
C GLN A 39 1.82 -12.73 3.01
N MET A 40 1.41 -11.62 3.63
CA MET A 40 2.14 -10.34 3.54
C MET A 40 3.55 -10.44 4.13
N MET A 41 3.70 -11.12 5.27
CA MET A 41 4.99 -11.34 5.91
C MET A 41 5.88 -12.22 5.03
N GLN A 42 5.35 -13.33 4.52
CA GLN A 42 6.06 -14.22 3.60
C GLN A 42 6.50 -13.50 2.32
N MET A 43 5.64 -12.66 1.73
CA MET A 43 6.03 -11.85 0.57
C MET A 43 7.17 -10.88 0.89
N GLN A 44 7.17 -10.25 2.07
CA GLN A 44 8.28 -9.38 2.49
C GLN A 44 9.58 -10.17 2.70
N THR A 45 9.49 -11.35 3.31
CA THR A 45 10.64 -12.25 3.51
C THR A 45 11.21 -12.71 2.17
N ASN A 46 10.37 -13.19 1.26
CA ASN A 46 10.79 -13.63 -0.07
C ASN A 46 11.42 -12.49 -0.89
N GLN A 47 10.87 -11.27 -0.79
CA GLN A 47 11.46 -10.10 -1.44
C GLN A 47 12.85 -9.77 -0.90
N ILE A 48 13.06 -9.85 0.41
CA ILE A 48 14.38 -9.52 0.97
C ILE A 48 15.40 -10.62 0.66
N VAL A 49 15.02 -11.90 0.71
CA VAL A 49 15.90 -13.04 0.32
C VAL A 49 16.39 -12.85 -1.11
N LYS A 50 15.48 -12.51 -2.03
CA LYS A 50 15.82 -12.22 -3.43
C LYS A 50 16.69 -10.96 -3.59
N THR A 51 16.40 -9.91 -2.84
CA THR A 51 17.15 -8.63 -2.90
C THR A 51 18.58 -8.79 -2.38
N LEU A 52 18.77 -9.66 -1.39
CA LEU A 52 20.06 -9.95 -0.78
C LEU A 52 20.84 -11.04 -1.52
N MET A 53 20.21 -11.71 -2.49
CA MET A 53 20.79 -12.81 -3.27
C MET A 53 21.32 -13.92 -2.36
N LEU A 54 20.52 -14.35 -1.39
CA LEU A 54 20.91 -15.42 -0.47
C LEU A 54 20.82 -16.77 -1.17
N ASP A 55 21.78 -17.65 -0.91
CA ASP A 55 21.67 -19.07 -1.21
C ASP A 55 20.65 -19.75 -0.29
N ASP A 56 20.20 -20.94 -0.66
CA ASP A 56 19.14 -21.66 0.05
C ASP A 56 19.51 -21.97 1.51
N ALA A 57 20.79 -22.27 1.80
CA ALA A 57 21.25 -22.59 3.15
C ALA A 57 21.28 -21.33 4.04
N THR A 58 21.73 -20.20 3.51
CA THR A 58 21.70 -18.92 4.22
C THR A 58 20.27 -18.41 4.38
N ALA A 59 19.42 -18.55 3.35
CA ALA A 59 18.03 -18.16 3.39
C ALA A 59 17.24 -18.95 4.45
N ALA A 60 17.48 -20.26 4.59
CA ALA A 60 16.85 -21.09 5.61
C ALA A 60 17.17 -20.62 7.04
N LYS A 61 18.39 -20.15 7.30
CA LYS A 61 18.81 -19.60 8.61
C LYS A 61 18.30 -18.17 8.83
N PHE A 62 18.31 -17.35 7.77
CA PHE A 62 17.93 -15.95 7.83
C PHE A 62 16.42 -15.72 7.98
N THR A 63 15.60 -16.47 7.24
CA THR A 63 14.13 -16.34 7.20
C THR A 63 13.50 -16.30 8.59
N PRO A 64 13.72 -17.28 9.51
CA PRO A 64 13.08 -17.25 10.82
C PRO A 64 13.55 -16.08 11.71
N VAL A 65 14.78 -15.59 11.52
CA VAL A 65 15.29 -14.40 12.24
C VAL A 65 14.59 -13.14 11.72
N TYR A 66 14.45 -13.02 10.40
CA TYR A 66 13.84 -11.87 9.75
C TYR A 66 12.32 -11.79 10.01
N GLU A 67 11.62 -12.91 10.06
CA GLU A 67 10.19 -12.93 10.40
C GLU A 67 9.93 -12.45 11.84
N LYS A 68 10.75 -12.89 12.80
CA LYS A 68 10.68 -12.39 14.19
C LYS A 68 10.95 -10.90 14.25
N TYR A 69 11.94 -10.41 13.50
CA TYR A 69 12.21 -8.98 13.36
C TYR A 69 11.00 -8.20 12.83
N LEU A 70 10.37 -8.65 11.74
CA LEU A 70 9.18 -8.00 11.18
C LEU A 70 8.00 -7.97 12.17
N LYS A 71 7.83 -9.04 12.95
CA LYS A 71 6.80 -9.13 13.99
C LYS A 71 7.05 -8.13 15.11
N GLU A 72 8.26 -8.09 15.68
CA GLU A 72 8.62 -7.14 16.74
C GLU A 72 8.53 -5.68 16.24
N LEU A 73 8.97 -5.39 15.01
CA LEU A 73 8.80 -4.08 14.38
C LEU A 73 7.33 -3.67 14.24
N ARG A 74 6.44 -4.63 13.97
CA ARG A 74 5.01 -4.38 13.85
C ARG A 74 4.40 -4.12 15.22
N GLU A 75 4.70 -4.93 16.22
CA GLU A 75 4.24 -4.75 17.59
C GLU A 75 4.69 -3.40 18.16
N CYS A 76 5.95 -3.02 17.93
CA CYS A 76 6.47 -1.71 18.31
C CYS A 76 5.70 -0.57 17.64
N ARG A 77 5.32 -0.71 16.35
CA ARG A 77 4.49 0.28 15.64
C ARG A 77 3.06 0.36 16.19
N MET A 78 2.51 -0.76 16.63
CA MET A 78 1.13 -0.86 17.13
C MET A 78 0.99 -0.50 18.60
N MET A 79 2.07 -0.44 19.38
CA MET A 79 2.05 -0.19 20.84
C MET A 79 1.28 1.07 21.25
N ASN A 80 1.35 2.13 20.44
CA ASN A 80 0.64 3.40 20.69
C ASN A 80 -0.54 3.61 19.72
N HIS A 81 -0.90 2.59 18.95
CA HIS A 81 -2.01 2.67 18.01
C HIS A 81 -3.32 2.66 18.79
N LYS A 82 -3.92 3.84 18.98
CA LYS A 82 -5.29 3.91 19.45
C LYS A 82 -6.18 3.28 18.38
N PRO A 83 -7.00 2.26 18.70
CA PRO A 83 -8.01 1.80 17.76
C PRO A 83 -8.80 3.03 17.34
N ARG A 84 -8.91 3.23 16.02
CA ARG A 84 -9.78 4.27 15.49
C ARG A 84 -11.18 3.87 15.94
N ALA A 85 -11.63 4.44 17.06
CA ALA A 85 -13.01 4.34 17.52
C ALA A 85 -13.87 4.52 16.28
N GLU A 86 -14.76 3.55 16.08
CA GLU A 86 -15.58 3.39 14.90
C GLU A 86 -15.94 4.76 14.32
N LYS A 87 -15.41 5.07 13.14
CA LYS A 87 -16.13 6.02 12.30
C LYS A 87 -17.45 5.33 12.04
N ALA A 88 -18.47 5.69 12.80
CA ALA A 88 -19.83 5.20 12.69
C ALA A 88 -20.11 4.87 11.22
N GLN A 89 -20.33 3.58 10.96
CA GLN A 89 -20.92 3.14 9.71
C GLN A 89 -22.14 4.01 9.44
N GLY A 90 -22.19 4.67 8.29
CA GLY A 90 -23.43 5.25 7.77
C GLY A 90 -23.73 6.71 8.10
N THR A 91 -22.75 7.61 8.08
CA THR A 91 -23.08 9.04 7.83
C THR A 91 -22.49 9.51 6.52
N SER A 92 -23.41 9.75 5.58
CA SER A 92 -23.24 10.43 4.30
C SER A 92 -22.25 11.58 4.43
N ALA A 93 -21.36 11.69 3.44
CA ALA A 93 -20.25 12.64 3.40
C ALA A 93 -20.68 14.12 3.24
N THR A 94 -21.90 14.50 3.62
CA THR A 94 -22.46 15.83 3.37
C THR A 94 -22.58 16.72 4.61
N ASP A 95 -22.67 16.21 5.84
CA ASP A 95 -23.16 17.07 6.95
C ASP A 95 -22.27 17.15 8.19
N LYS A 96 -20.93 17.15 8.04
CA LYS A 96 -19.99 17.50 9.15
C LYS A 96 -18.72 18.19 8.64
N LYS A 97 -18.85 19.28 7.88
CA LYS A 97 -17.67 20.08 7.46
C LYS A 97 -17.12 21.00 8.55
N ASP A 98 -17.90 21.34 9.57
CA ASP A 98 -17.56 22.44 10.49
C ASP A 98 -17.57 22.08 11.98
N ALA A 99 -17.52 20.78 12.34
CA ALA A 99 -17.24 20.42 13.72
C ALA A 99 -15.76 20.69 14.03
N PRO A 100 -15.41 21.53 15.02
CA PRO A 100 -14.03 21.70 15.47
C PRO A 100 -13.48 20.32 15.81
N ARG A 101 -12.32 19.96 15.25
CA ARG A 101 -11.61 18.78 15.74
C ARG A 101 -11.35 19.02 17.22
N PRO A 102 -11.64 18.08 18.12
CA PRO A 102 -11.34 18.26 19.53
C PRO A 102 -9.85 18.58 19.66
N VAL A 103 -9.56 19.77 20.18
CA VAL A 103 -8.19 20.21 20.47
C VAL A 103 -7.73 19.37 21.65
N MET A 104 -6.64 18.61 21.46
CA MET A 104 -6.06 17.83 22.56
C MET A 104 -5.56 18.79 23.64
N THR A 105 -5.75 18.43 24.92
CA THR A 105 -5.20 19.21 26.04
C THR A 105 -3.68 19.04 26.11
N ASP A 106 -2.99 19.99 26.75
CA ASP A 106 -1.53 19.95 26.89
C ASP A 106 -1.02 18.66 27.56
N GLU A 107 -1.77 18.13 28.53
CA GLU A 107 -1.47 16.85 29.18
C GLU A 107 -1.58 15.65 28.23
N GLN A 108 -2.58 15.67 27.34
CA GLN A 108 -2.76 14.64 26.31
C GLN A 108 -1.64 14.73 25.26
N ILE A 109 -1.23 15.94 24.89
CA ILE A 109 -0.11 16.17 23.99
C ILE A 109 1.20 15.68 24.63
N ALA A 110 1.46 16.03 25.89
CA ALA A 110 2.64 15.59 26.63
C ALA A 110 2.71 14.06 26.72
N THR A 111 1.59 13.39 27.01
CA THR A 111 1.51 11.93 27.04
C THR A 111 1.78 11.31 25.66
N MET A 112 1.20 11.88 24.60
CA MET A 112 1.46 11.44 23.22
C MET A 112 2.94 11.57 22.85
N LEU A 113 3.58 12.70 23.17
CA LEU A 113 5.00 12.93 22.89
C LEU A 113 5.91 11.96 23.67
N ARG A 114 5.64 11.72 24.96
CA ARG A 114 6.36 10.72 25.76
C ARG A 114 6.24 9.32 25.16
N ASN A 115 5.04 8.95 24.72
CA ASN A 115 4.80 7.67 24.08
C ASN A 115 5.54 7.53 22.73
N GLN A 116 5.65 8.62 21.95
CA GLN A 116 6.47 8.63 20.72
C GLN A 116 7.94 8.38 21.04
N PHE A 117 8.51 9.05 22.06
CA PHE A 117 9.90 8.81 22.46
C PHE A 117 10.12 7.36 22.93
N ALA A 118 9.21 6.81 23.75
CA ALA A 118 9.30 5.43 24.20
C ALA A 118 9.25 4.44 23.02
N GLN A 119 8.39 4.69 22.04
CA GLN A 119 8.32 3.89 20.81
C GLN A 119 9.59 4.00 19.96
N SER A 120 10.15 5.20 19.81
CA SER A 120 11.40 5.40 19.07
C SER A 120 12.58 4.68 19.72
N ARG A 121 12.67 4.67 21.05
CA ARG A 121 13.70 3.92 21.79
C ARG A 121 13.57 2.41 21.53
N LYS A 122 12.39 1.84 21.76
CA LYS A 122 12.13 0.42 21.47
C LYS A 122 12.42 0.03 20.02
N MET A 123 12.11 0.92 19.07
CA MET A 123 12.41 0.70 17.65
C MET A 123 13.93 0.60 17.39
N LEU A 124 14.72 1.45 18.05
CA LEU A 124 16.18 1.39 17.95
C LEU A 124 16.74 0.13 18.62
N ASP A 125 16.24 -0.23 19.81
CA ASP A 125 16.65 -1.43 20.53
C ASP A 125 16.40 -2.70 19.70
N ILE A 126 15.25 -2.81 19.04
CA ILE A 126 14.93 -3.92 18.12
C ILE A 126 15.93 -3.94 16.95
N ARG A 127 16.22 -2.78 16.34
CA ARG A 127 17.13 -2.70 15.20
C ARG A 127 18.56 -3.10 15.57
N GLU A 128 19.03 -2.70 16.74
CA GLU A 128 20.35 -3.07 17.26
C GLU A 128 20.40 -4.56 17.61
N LYS A 129 19.38 -5.07 18.32
CA LYS A 129 19.25 -6.51 18.63
C LYS A 129 19.35 -7.37 17.38
N TYR A 130 18.56 -7.05 16.35
CA TYR A 130 18.54 -7.85 15.11
C TYR A 130 19.71 -7.56 14.18
N TYR A 131 20.38 -6.42 14.28
CA TYR A 131 21.68 -6.22 13.64
C TYR A 131 22.68 -7.29 14.07
N ASN A 132 22.79 -7.53 15.39
CA ASN A 132 23.70 -8.52 15.96
C ASN A 132 23.33 -9.96 15.53
N GLU A 133 22.05 -10.26 15.35
CA GLU A 133 21.62 -11.55 14.81
C GLU A 133 21.89 -11.67 13.30
N PHE A 134 21.61 -10.62 12.53
CA PHE A 134 21.89 -10.60 11.10
C PHE A 134 23.38 -10.68 10.80
N SER A 135 24.24 -10.05 11.59
CA SER A 135 25.70 -10.08 11.39
C SER A 135 26.33 -11.47 11.56
N LYS A 136 25.62 -12.42 12.18
CA LYS A 136 26.05 -13.82 12.27
C LYS A 136 25.81 -14.62 10.99
N ILE A 137 24.91 -14.13 10.12
CA ILE A 137 24.40 -14.88 8.96
C ILE A 137 24.69 -14.13 7.65
N LEU A 138 24.70 -12.80 7.68
CA LEU A 138 24.80 -11.93 6.51
C LEU A 138 26.07 -11.08 6.55
N SER A 139 26.56 -10.73 5.36
CA SER A 139 27.61 -9.72 5.22
C SER A 139 27.10 -8.32 5.56
N GLN A 140 28.01 -7.43 5.94
CA GLN A 140 27.69 -6.03 6.23
C GLN A 140 27.05 -5.29 5.03
N LYS A 141 27.44 -5.65 3.80
CA LYS A 141 26.83 -5.11 2.57
C LYS A 141 25.37 -5.54 2.42
N GLN A 142 25.05 -6.79 2.77
CA GLN A 142 23.67 -7.30 2.75
C GLN A 142 22.83 -6.62 3.85
N ILE A 143 23.37 -6.48 5.06
CA ILE A 143 22.69 -5.78 6.16
C ILE A 143 22.39 -4.32 5.79
N MET A 144 23.34 -3.63 5.18
CA MET A 144 23.13 -2.27 4.66
C MET A 144 21.96 -2.22 3.65
N LYS A 145 21.84 -3.22 2.76
CA LYS A 145 20.72 -3.31 1.81
C LYS A 145 19.37 -3.50 2.51
N ILE A 146 19.31 -4.23 3.64
CA ILE A 146 18.07 -4.36 4.43
C ILE A 146 17.59 -2.98 4.88
N TYR A 147 18.46 -2.18 5.49
CA TYR A 147 18.08 -0.84 5.97
C TYR A 147 17.73 0.13 4.84
N GLN A 148 18.42 0.05 3.70
CA GLN A 148 18.07 0.84 2.52
C GLN A 148 16.68 0.47 1.98
N GLN A 149 16.38 -0.82 1.91
CA GLN A 149 15.08 -1.32 1.46
C GLN A 149 13.96 -0.89 2.41
N GLU A 150 14.17 -0.95 3.73
CA GLU A 150 13.22 -0.42 4.72
C GLU A 150 12.91 1.06 4.52
N LYS A 151 13.96 1.88 4.36
CA LYS A 151 13.83 3.33 4.14
C LYS A 151 13.08 3.61 2.84
N SER A 152 13.38 2.88 1.77
CA SER A 152 12.69 2.99 0.48
C SER A 152 11.21 2.60 0.59
N ASN A 153 10.90 1.51 1.29
CA ASN A 153 9.54 1.04 1.52
C ASN A 153 8.72 2.04 2.33
N MET A 154 9.32 2.64 3.37
CA MET A 154 8.67 3.69 4.15
C MET A 154 8.39 4.94 3.30
N ASN A 155 9.33 5.35 2.45
CA ASN A 155 9.14 6.48 1.54
C ASN A 155 8.04 6.21 0.51
N LYS A 156 7.97 5.00 -0.05
CA LYS A 156 6.88 4.58 -0.94
C LYS A 156 5.53 4.63 -0.23
N PHE A 157 5.46 4.12 0.99
CA PHE A 157 4.23 4.15 1.80
C PHE A 157 3.80 5.59 2.10
N ARG A 158 4.74 6.47 2.48
CA ARG A 158 4.46 7.89 2.73
C ARG A 158 3.94 8.58 1.47
N LYS A 159 4.61 8.43 0.33
CA LYS A 159 4.17 9.00 -0.95
C LYS A 159 2.78 8.51 -1.35
N GLU A 160 2.52 7.22 -1.19
CA GLU A 160 1.21 6.62 -1.49
C GLU A 160 0.12 7.14 -0.54
N PHE A 161 0.44 7.30 0.75
CA PHE A 161 -0.47 7.89 1.73
C PHE A 161 -0.79 9.36 1.39
N ASP A 162 0.23 10.16 1.08
CA ASP A 162 0.07 11.57 0.70
C ASP A 162 -0.75 11.71 -0.59
N ARG A 163 -0.49 10.86 -1.60
CA ARG A 163 -1.28 10.78 -2.83
C ARG A 163 -2.76 10.49 -2.54
N ARG A 164 -3.05 9.55 -1.64
CA ARG A 164 -4.43 9.21 -1.24
C ARG A 164 -5.10 10.30 -0.42
N LYS A 165 -4.37 11.01 0.43
CA LYS A 165 -4.89 12.14 1.21
C LYS A 165 -5.28 13.31 0.29
N GLY A 166 -4.54 13.52 -0.81
CA GLY A 166 -4.85 14.52 -1.83
C GLY A 166 -6.00 14.14 -2.77
N GLN A 167 -6.34 12.85 -2.89
CA GLN A 167 -7.46 12.37 -3.70
C GLN A 167 -8.74 12.34 -2.87
N LYS A 168 -9.58 13.37 -2.99
CA LYS A 168 -10.95 13.33 -2.45
C LYS A 168 -11.71 12.16 -3.10
N PRO A 169 -12.44 11.33 -2.34
CA PRO A 169 -13.32 10.31 -2.92
C PRO A 169 -14.43 11.03 -3.70
N GLY A 170 -14.39 10.94 -5.02
CA GLY A 170 -15.39 11.55 -5.91
C GLY A 170 -14.85 12.51 -6.97
N GLN A 171 -13.56 12.86 -6.95
CA GLN A 171 -12.97 13.61 -8.08
C GLN A 171 -12.26 12.62 -9.01
N GLY A 172 -12.96 12.24 -10.07
CA GLY A 172 -12.42 11.47 -11.18
C GLY A 172 -11.13 12.11 -11.72
N HIS A 173 -10.27 11.28 -12.27
CA HIS A 173 -9.02 11.72 -12.88
C HIS A 173 -9.28 12.73 -14.00
N HIS A 174 -9.02 14.01 -13.74
CA HIS A 174 -8.72 15.00 -14.76
C HIS A 174 -7.24 15.40 -14.67
N GLN A 175 -6.34 14.42 -14.58
CA GLN A 175 -4.95 14.63 -14.98
C GLN A 175 -4.79 14.00 -16.35
N GLY A 176 -5.10 14.77 -17.39
CA GLY A 176 -5.03 14.25 -18.75
C GLY A 176 -5.35 15.22 -19.87
N GLN A 177 -5.59 16.51 -19.66
CA GLN A 177 -5.65 17.48 -20.76
C GLN A 177 -5.12 18.83 -20.28
N ARG A 178 -3.80 19.04 -20.41
CA ARG A 178 -3.29 20.40 -20.63
C ARG A 178 -3.57 20.70 -22.11
N PRO A 179 -4.29 21.79 -22.46
CA PRO A 179 -4.37 22.21 -23.86
C PRO A 179 -2.96 22.54 -24.32
N ARG A 180 -2.45 21.83 -25.35
CA ARG A 180 -1.26 22.29 -26.06
C ARG A 180 -1.62 23.65 -26.67
N ALA A 181 -0.86 24.69 -26.32
CA ALA A 181 -0.97 25.98 -26.98
C ALA A 181 -0.75 25.80 -28.50
N PRO A 182 -1.49 26.50 -29.36
CA PRO A 182 -1.26 26.43 -30.80
C PRO A 182 0.12 27.01 -31.10
N ARG A 183 0.94 26.21 -31.77
CA ARG A 183 2.20 26.65 -32.35
C ARG A 183 1.87 27.59 -33.51
N GLN A 184 2.00 28.89 -33.31
CA GLN A 184 1.98 29.85 -34.41
C GLN A 184 3.27 29.65 -35.23
N GLY A 185 3.09 29.62 -36.55
CA GLY A 185 4.14 29.51 -37.55
C GLY A 185 4.93 30.79 -37.73
#